data_AF-A0A3A8PL98-F1
#
_entry.id   AF-A0A3A8PL98-F1
#
_cell.length_a   1.000
_cell.length_b   1.000
_cell.length_c   1.000
_cell.angle_alpha   90.00
_cell.angle_beta   90.00
_cell.angle_gamma   90.00
#
_symmetry.space_group_name_H-M   'P 1'
#
loop_
_entity.id
_entity.type
_entity.pdbx_description
1 polymer ?
#
loop_
_entity_poly.entity_id
_entity_poly.type
_entity_poly.pdbx_seq_one_letter_code
_entity_poly.pdbx_strand_id
1 'polypeptide(L)'
;MSDAGEGLPALPTFRPDERVCGNCKLWSPHSVDHRGWVGPCRMNNSRGLFPPSAPICDKYAPRGSASPLPVVVTARGRAPVRSVAPVVVRRRADPNDVVDLEGLNMTREELMDIFREAAGISEPPLAAKWEGGTVRLVPGNPELQAKDLPIDNLFHKVTMVRDRLRVLEQKLNAHPKLTEAEKVEMQSYITRVYGSLTSFNVLFKDKADQFVGSKGDE
;
A
#
# COMPACT_ATOMS: atom_id res chain seq x y z
N MET A 1 22.66 55.75 17.25
CA MET A 1 22.97 54.87 16.10
C MET A 1 21.94 55.19 15.04
N SER A 2 22.31 56.11 14.13
CA SER A 2 21.49 56.62 13.03
C SER A 2 21.05 55.45 12.13
N ASP A 3 19.74 55.26 11.95
CA ASP A 3 18.92 55.77 10.85
C ASP A 3 19.15 55.01 9.53
N ALA A 4 18.11 54.27 9.10
CA ALA A 4 17.68 54.16 7.71
C ALA A 4 16.56 53.11 7.60
N GLY A 5 15.36 53.56 7.30
CA GLY A 5 14.40 52.73 6.59
C GLY A 5 14.98 52.41 5.21
N GLU A 6 15.71 51.31 5.08
CA GLU A 6 16.16 50.80 3.78
C GLU A 6 14.96 50.20 3.06
N GLY A 7 14.35 51.00 2.18
CA GLY A 7 13.42 50.50 1.19
C GLY A 7 14.04 49.34 0.42
N LEU A 8 13.24 48.30 0.17
CA LEU A 8 13.68 47.14 -0.60
C LEU A 8 14.35 47.58 -1.92
N PRO A 9 15.50 47.00 -2.29
CA PRO A 9 16.19 47.36 -3.52
C PRO A 9 15.26 47.17 -4.73
N ALA A 10 15.37 48.04 -5.73
CA ALA A 10 14.58 47.90 -6.94
C ALA A 10 14.79 46.51 -7.59
N LEU A 11 13.73 45.94 -8.13
CA LEU A 11 13.82 44.65 -8.82
C LEU A 11 14.70 44.79 -10.07
N PRO A 12 15.67 43.88 -10.28
CA PRO A 12 16.48 43.88 -11.49
C PRO A 12 15.61 43.69 -12.73
N THR A 13 15.85 44.49 -13.76
CA THR A 13 15.21 44.38 -15.07
C THR A 13 16.10 43.62 -16.04
N PHE A 14 15.54 42.62 -16.71
CA PHE A 14 16.23 41.78 -17.69
C PHE A 14 15.76 42.10 -19.11
N ARG A 15 16.54 41.69 -20.13
CA ARG A 15 16.13 41.90 -21.53
C ARG A 15 14.94 40.99 -21.88
N PRO A 16 13.97 41.41 -22.71
CA PRO A 16 12.73 40.63 -22.96
C PRO A 16 12.96 39.24 -23.58
N ASP A 17 14.04 39.06 -24.33
CA ASP A 17 14.47 37.82 -24.97
C ASP A 17 15.16 36.84 -24.01
N GLU A 18 15.53 37.31 -22.82
CA GLU A 18 16.29 36.53 -21.85
C GLU A 18 15.39 35.54 -21.09
N ARG A 19 15.71 34.25 -21.18
CA ARG A 19 14.97 33.15 -20.53
C ARG A 19 15.38 32.96 -19.06
N VAL A 20 15.11 33.98 -18.25
CA VAL A 20 15.41 34.00 -16.80
C VAL A 20 14.14 34.06 -15.95
N CYS A 21 14.22 33.64 -14.69
CA CYS A 21 13.07 33.61 -13.78
C CYS A 21 12.38 34.99 -13.64
N GLY A 22 13.12 36.10 -13.65
CA GLY A 22 12.55 37.45 -13.57
C GLY A 22 11.53 37.76 -14.68
N ASN A 23 11.78 37.27 -15.90
CA ASN A 23 10.90 37.43 -17.06
C ASN A 23 9.80 36.35 -17.16
N CYS A 24 9.79 35.37 -16.24
CA CYS A 24 8.83 34.27 -16.25
C CYS A 24 7.56 34.63 -15.46
N LYS A 25 6.38 34.34 -16.02
CA LYS A 25 5.08 34.53 -15.36
C LYS A 25 4.91 33.68 -14.09
N LEU A 26 5.66 32.58 -13.97
CA LEU A 26 5.55 31.61 -12.89
C LEU A 26 6.33 32.00 -11.62
N TRP A 27 7.23 32.97 -11.72
CA TRP A 27 8.06 33.44 -10.61
C TRP A 27 7.50 34.76 -10.06
N SER A 28 7.64 34.96 -8.75
CA SER A 28 7.25 36.21 -8.08
C SER A 28 8.29 36.62 -7.04
N PRO A 29 8.63 37.92 -6.93
CA PRO A 29 9.53 38.42 -5.90
C PRO A 29 8.97 38.14 -4.50
N HIS A 30 9.82 37.70 -3.57
CA HIS A 30 9.40 37.36 -2.20
C HIS A 30 10.27 38.02 -1.14
N SER A 31 11.59 37.84 -1.21
CA SER A 31 12.55 38.37 -0.23
C SER A 31 13.89 38.73 -0.88
N VAL A 32 14.76 39.40 -0.13
CA VAL A 32 16.12 39.75 -0.56
C VAL A 32 17.11 39.01 0.32
N ASP A 33 17.97 38.21 -0.30
CA ASP A 33 19.08 37.52 0.35
C ASP A 33 20.40 38.28 0.10
N HIS A 34 21.51 37.79 0.67
CA HIS A 34 22.87 38.26 0.36
C HIS A 34 23.24 38.22 -1.15
N ARG A 35 22.48 37.47 -1.96
CA ARG A 35 22.61 37.37 -3.43
C ARG A 35 21.66 38.30 -4.19
N GLY A 36 20.88 39.12 -3.50
CA GLY A 36 19.82 39.95 -4.07
C GLY A 36 18.45 39.28 -3.98
N TRP A 37 17.52 39.72 -4.83
CA TRP A 37 16.14 39.23 -4.84
C TRP A 37 16.04 37.71 -5.04
N VAL A 38 15.12 37.08 -4.32
CA VAL A 38 14.73 35.68 -4.48
C VAL A 38 13.21 35.52 -4.40
N GLY A 39 12.69 34.48 -5.03
CA GLY A 39 11.25 34.27 -5.17
C GLY A 39 10.86 32.83 -5.51
N PRO A 40 9.67 32.38 -5.09
CA PRO A 40 9.20 31.03 -5.40
C PRO A 40 8.80 30.88 -6.87
N CYS A 41 8.89 29.65 -7.38
CA CYS A 41 8.36 29.27 -8.69
C CYS A 41 7.07 28.44 -8.52
N ARG A 42 5.95 28.89 -9.10
CA ARG A 42 4.64 28.21 -9.01
C ARG A 42 4.64 26.77 -9.51
N MET A 43 5.52 26.43 -10.47
CA MET A 43 5.65 25.05 -10.99
C MET A 43 6.62 24.18 -10.19
N ASN A 44 7.52 24.77 -9.40
CA ASN A 44 8.56 24.08 -8.64
C ASN A 44 8.54 24.52 -7.16
N ASN A 45 7.36 24.47 -6.52
CA ASN A 45 7.17 24.95 -5.15
C ASN A 45 8.04 24.21 -4.10
N SER A 46 8.46 22.97 -4.40
CA SER A 46 9.29 22.15 -3.52
C SER A 46 10.80 22.41 -3.62
N ARG A 47 11.25 23.22 -4.58
CA ARG A 47 12.70 23.46 -4.84
C ARG A 47 13.24 24.74 -4.21
N GLY A 48 12.44 25.44 -3.42
CA GLY A 48 12.85 26.66 -2.71
C GLY A 48 12.75 27.95 -3.53
N LEU A 49 13.47 28.98 -3.08
CA LEU A 49 13.45 30.32 -3.66
C LEU A 49 14.56 30.47 -4.72
N PHE A 50 14.20 30.94 -5.90
CA PHE A 50 15.08 31.14 -7.04
C PHE A 50 15.44 32.62 -7.20
N PRO A 51 16.70 32.95 -7.56
CA PRO A 51 17.07 34.32 -7.93
C PRO A 51 16.44 34.68 -9.29
N PRO A 52 16.17 35.96 -9.56
CA PRO A 52 15.55 36.38 -10.81
C PRO A 52 16.47 36.16 -12.03
N SER A 53 17.79 36.06 -11.83
CA SER A 53 18.78 35.78 -12.87
C SER A 53 18.95 34.29 -13.20
N ALA A 54 18.22 33.38 -12.55
CA ALA A 54 18.36 31.94 -12.79
C ALA A 54 18.04 31.59 -14.26
N PRO A 55 19.03 31.12 -15.07
CA PRO A 55 18.85 30.87 -16.48
C PRO A 55 18.37 29.44 -16.75
N ILE A 56 17.72 29.23 -17.89
CA ILE A 56 17.41 27.90 -18.48
C ILE A 56 16.37 27.10 -17.67
N CYS A 57 15.11 27.19 -18.11
CA CYS A 57 14.00 26.39 -17.60
C CYS A 57 13.15 25.88 -18.76
N ASP A 58 12.93 24.56 -18.86
CA ASP A 58 12.07 23.95 -19.89
C ASP A 58 10.60 24.37 -19.76
N LYS A 59 10.21 24.91 -18.59
CA LYS A 59 8.87 25.39 -18.28
C LYS A 59 8.78 26.92 -18.31
N TYR A 60 9.78 27.62 -18.87
CA TYR A 60 9.78 29.06 -18.97
C TYR A 60 8.56 29.57 -19.76
N ALA A 61 7.83 30.51 -19.16
CA ALA A 61 6.66 31.13 -19.78
C ALA A 61 6.82 32.66 -19.72
N PRO A 62 7.06 33.35 -20.86
CA PRO A 62 7.29 34.79 -20.85
C PRO A 62 6.05 35.55 -20.34
N ARG A 63 6.28 36.62 -19.58
CA ARG A 63 5.20 37.50 -19.14
C ARG A 63 4.50 38.11 -20.37
N GLY A 64 3.18 38.01 -20.43
CA GLY A 64 2.37 38.56 -21.54
C GLY A 64 2.06 37.59 -22.68
N SER A 65 2.67 36.39 -22.75
CA SER A 65 2.21 35.37 -23.71
C SER A 65 0.96 34.69 -23.19
N ALA A 66 -0.13 34.71 -23.96
CA ALA A 66 -1.27 33.83 -23.72
C ALA A 66 -0.78 32.37 -23.77
N SER A 67 -1.23 31.55 -22.80
CA SER A 67 -1.01 30.11 -22.88
C SER A 67 -1.66 29.64 -24.18
N PRO A 68 -0.99 28.86 -25.04
CA PRO A 68 -1.67 28.23 -26.16
C PRO A 68 -2.84 27.45 -25.58
N LEU A 69 -4.03 27.69 -26.13
CA LEU A 69 -5.22 26.92 -25.78
C LEU A 69 -4.88 25.44 -26.02
N PRO A 70 -5.33 24.52 -25.14
CA PRO A 70 -5.17 23.11 -25.40
C PRO A 70 -5.71 22.84 -26.80
N VAL A 71 -4.88 22.27 -27.67
CA VAL A 71 -5.32 21.83 -28.99
C VAL A 71 -6.41 20.82 -28.72
N VAL A 72 -7.66 21.22 -28.93
CA VAL A 72 -8.79 20.29 -28.94
C VAL A 72 -8.52 19.38 -30.12
N VAL A 73 -7.96 18.21 -29.84
CA VAL A 73 -7.87 17.15 -30.82
C VAL A 73 -9.31 16.76 -31.09
N THR A 74 -9.90 17.36 -32.13
CA THR A 74 -11.17 16.90 -32.66
C THR A 74 -10.96 15.45 -33.01
N ALA A 75 -11.62 14.55 -32.26
CA ALA A 75 -11.58 13.14 -32.52
C ALA A 75 -12.12 12.90 -33.92
N ARG A 76 -11.23 12.85 -34.91
CA ARG A 76 -11.56 12.22 -36.19
C ARG A 76 -12.03 10.81 -35.83
N GLY A 77 -13.25 10.50 -36.26
CA GLY A 77 -13.98 9.29 -35.85
C GLY A 77 -13.05 8.10 -35.71
N ARG A 78 -12.81 7.68 -34.47
CA ARG A 78 -12.18 6.39 -34.22
C ARG A 78 -13.19 5.35 -34.69
N ALA A 79 -12.83 4.60 -35.73
CA ALA A 79 -13.37 3.27 -35.93
C ALA A 79 -13.36 2.54 -34.56
N PRO A 80 -14.35 1.69 -34.25
CA PRO A 80 -14.43 1.04 -32.95
C PRO A 80 -13.18 0.18 -32.76
N VAL A 81 -12.20 0.72 -32.03
CA VAL A 81 -11.07 -0.05 -31.56
C VAL A 81 -11.67 -0.98 -30.52
N ARG A 82 -11.86 -2.24 -30.91
CA ARG A 82 -12.19 -3.32 -29.99
C ARG A 82 -11.13 -3.24 -28.89
N SER A 83 -11.51 -2.73 -27.72
CA SER A 83 -10.60 -2.55 -26.61
C SER A 83 -10.25 -3.94 -26.09
N VAL A 84 -9.26 -4.56 -26.72
CA VAL A 84 -8.53 -5.64 -26.08
C VAL A 84 -7.61 -4.93 -25.09
N ALA A 85 -8.19 -4.47 -23.99
CA ALA A 85 -7.38 -4.32 -22.78
C ALA A 85 -6.68 -5.67 -22.63
N PRO A 86 -5.34 -5.72 -22.53
CA PRO A 86 -4.69 -6.99 -22.25
C PRO A 86 -5.35 -7.49 -20.98
N VAL A 87 -5.97 -8.66 -21.06
CA VAL A 87 -6.42 -9.36 -19.86
C VAL A 87 -5.16 -9.51 -19.05
N VAL A 88 -5.06 -8.75 -17.95
CA VAL A 88 -4.00 -8.95 -16.97
C VAL A 88 -4.33 -10.29 -16.34
N VAL A 89 -3.88 -11.36 -16.99
CA VAL A 89 -3.81 -12.67 -16.41
C VAL A 89 -2.78 -12.50 -15.30
N ARG A 90 -3.25 -12.17 -14.10
CA ARG A 90 -2.44 -12.39 -12.90
C ARG A 90 -2.18 -13.89 -12.94
N ARG A 91 -0.97 -14.28 -13.34
CA ARG A 91 -0.50 -15.64 -13.24
C ARG A 91 -0.81 -16.03 -11.79
N ARG A 92 -1.75 -16.97 -11.60
CA ARG A 92 -1.88 -17.63 -10.30
C ARG A 92 -0.50 -18.24 -10.10
N ALA A 93 0.27 -17.68 -9.17
CA ALA A 93 1.58 -18.21 -8.85
C ALA A 93 1.34 -19.65 -8.37
N ASP A 94 2.04 -20.60 -8.97
CA ASP A 94 1.96 -21.99 -8.54
C ASP A 94 2.63 -22.07 -7.16
N PRO A 95 1.99 -22.66 -6.15
CA PRO A 95 2.61 -22.79 -4.84
C PRO A 95 3.91 -23.61 -4.86
N ASN A 96 4.06 -24.51 -5.84
CA ASN A 96 5.27 -25.31 -6.05
C ASN A 96 6.31 -24.65 -6.96
N ASP A 97 6.13 -23.39 -7.38
CA ASP A 97 7.18 -22.68 -8.13
C ASP A 97 8.43 -22.55 -7.23
N VAL A 98 9.52 -23.18 -7.66
CA VAL A 98 10.84 -23.04 -7.05
C VAL A 98 11.40 -21.65 -7.32
N VAL A 99 11.78 -20.94 -6.26
CA VAL A 99 12.38 -19.60 -6.36
C VAL A 99 13.87 -19.75 -6.04
N ASP A 100 14.71 -19.56 -7.05
CA ASP A 100 16.17 -19.57 -6.88
C ASP A 100 16.64 -18.21 -6.34
N LEU A 101 16.83 -18.13 -5.01
CA LEU A 101 17.59 -17.06 -4.39
C LEU A 101 18.99 -17.60 -4.08
N GLU A 102 19.96 -17.19 -4.90
CA GLU A 102 21.40 -17.28 -4.59
C GLU A 102 21.86 -18.66 -4.09
N GLY A 103 21.37 -19.74 -4.73
CA GLY A 103 21.83 -21.11 -4.47
C GLY A 103 21.03 -21.88 -3.41
N LEU A 104 19.96 -21.32 -2.87
CA LEU A 104 18.99 -22.04 -2.05
C LEU A 104 17.74 -22.32 -2.89
N ASN A 105 17.64 -23.55 -3.40
CA ASN A 105 16.45 -24.04 -4.08
C ASN A 105 15.36 -24.29 -3.04
N MET A 106 14.50 -23.30 -2.80
CA MET A 106 13.31 -23.46 -1.96
C MET A 106 12.04 -23.13 -2.74
N THR A 107 10.97 -23.82 -2.38
CA THR A 107 9.64 -23.51 -2.90
C THR A 107 9.21 -22.12 -2.44
N ARG A 108 8.32 -21.50 -3.21
CA ARG A 108 7.73 -20.22 -2.83
C ARG A 108 7.05 -20.27 -1.46
N GLU A 109 6.42 -21.38 -1.13
CA GLU A 109 5.78 -21.59 0.18
C GLU A 109 6.82 -21.52 1.31
N GLU A 110 7.92 -22.27 1.20
CA GLU A 110 9.02 -22.25 2.18
C GLU A 110 9.63 -20.85 2.34
N LEU A 111 9.82 -20.11 1.24
CA LEU A 111 10.29 -18.73 1.29
C LEU A 111 9.31 -17.82 2.03
N MET A 112 8.00 -17.95 1.74
CA MET A 112 6.96 -17.16 2.42
C MET A 112 6.81 -17.54 3.89
N ASP A 113 7.15 -18.76 4.27
CA ASP A 113 7.15 -19.22 5.65
C ASP A 113 8.36 -18.66 6.40
N ILE A 114 9.55 -18.62 5.79
CA ILE A 114 10.73 -17.93 6.34
C ILE A 114 10.45 -16.43 6.53
N PHE A 115 9.80 -15.77 5.57
CA PHE A 115 9.41 -14.36 5.73
C PHE A 115 8.38 -14.15 6.85
N ARG A 116 7.48 -15.11 7.08
CA ARG A 116 6.51 -15.06 8.19
C ARG A 116 7.18 -15.28 9.54
N GLU A 117 8.13 -16.20 9.61
CA GLU A 117 8.97 -16.44 10.78
C GLU A 117 9.84 -15.20 11.11
N ALA A 118 10.51 -14.62 10.11
CA ALA A 118 11.30 -13.40 10.26
C ALA A 118 10.48 -12.16 10.65
N ALA A 119 9.18 -12.13 10.34
CA ALA A 119 8.26 -11.09 10.76
C ALA A 119 7.82 -11.20 12.23
N GLY A 120 8.32 -12.20 12.98
CA GLY A 120 7.98 -12.42 14.39
C GLY A 120 6.60 -13.05 14.59
N ILE A 121 6.01 -13.60 13.54
CA ILE A 121 4.79 -14.39 13.61
C ILE A 121 5.22 -15.84 13.87
N SER A 122 5.66 -16.12 15.10
CA SER A 122 5.84 -17.51 15.52
C SER A 122 4.50 -18.23 15.38
N GLU A 123 4.48 -19.37 14.69
CA GLU A 123 3.30 -20.23 14.74
C GLU A 123 3.05 -20.64 16.19
N PRO A 124 1.80 -20.54 16.66
CA PRO A 124 1.48 -20.89 18.03
C PRO A 124 1.73 -22.38 18.23
N PRO A 125 2.25 -22.82 19.38
CA PRO A 125 2.53 -24.23 19.60
C PRO A 125 1.24 -25.06 19.77
N LEU A 126 1.26 -26.28 19.21
CA LEU A 126 0.23 -27.29 19.44
C LEU A 126 0.28 -27.73 20.92
N ALA A 127 -0.89 -28.01 21.50
CA ALA A 127 -0.95 -28.55 22.86
C ALA A 127 -0.33 -29.96 22.91
N ALA A 128 0.53 -30.20 23.90
CA ALA A 128 1.32 -31.43 24.03
C ALA A 128 0.51 -32.74 23.94
N LYS A 129 -0.75 -32.73 24.37
CA LYS A 129 -1.67 -33.88 24.29
C LYS A 129 -2.03 -34.33 22.87
N TRP A 130 -1.74 -33.49 21.88
CA TRP A 130 -2.04 -33.73 20.47
C TRP A 130 -0.79 -33.94 19.62
N GLU A 131 0.42 -33.77 20.16
CA GLU A 131 1.67 -33.94 19.40
C GLU A 131 1.77 -35.35 18.80
N GLY A 132 2.11 -35.44 17.50
CA GLY A 132 2.18 -36.71 16.77
C GLY A 132 0.82 -37.39 16.54
N GLY A 133 -0.28 -36.71 16.85
CA GLY A 133 -1.63 -37.21 16.67
C GLY A 133 -2.07 -37.26 15.19
N THR A 134 -3.17 -37.98 14.94
CA THR A 134 -3.78 -38.07 13.62
C THR A 134 -5.28 -37.83 13.72
N VAL A 135 -5.82 -37.04 12.79
CA VAL A 135 -7.24 -36.79 12.61
C VAL A 135 -7.77 -37.76 11.55
N ARG A 136 -8.77 -38.56 11.93
CA ARG A 136 -9.42 -39.51 11.04
C ARG A 136 -10.81 -39.02 10.64
N LEU A 137 -11.00 -38.75 9.35
CA LEU A 137 -12.29 -38.39 8.77
C LEU A 137 -13.02 -39.67 8.37
N VAL A 138 -14.10 -39.99 9.09
CA VAL A 138 -14.92 -41.17 8.84
C VAL A 138 -16.15 -40.78 8.02
N PRO A 139 -16.31 -41.30 6.79
CA PRO A 139 -17.51 -41.07 6.00
C PRO A 139 -18.73 -41.69 6.67
N GLY A 140 -19.90 -41.05 6.52
CA GLY A 140 -21.17 -41.63 6.98
C GLY A 140 -21.60 -42.85 6.17
N ASN A 141 -21.08 -43.03 4.95
CA ASN A 141 -21.27 -44.25 4.16
C ASN A 141 -20.18 -45.27 4.51
N PRO A 142 -20.52 -46.47 5.02
CA PRO A 142 -19.55 -47.50 5.40
C PRO A 142 -18.76 -48.09 4.22
N GLU A 143 -19.19 -47.88 2.97
CA GLU A 143 -18.47 -48.34 1.77
C GLU A 143 -17.26 -47.46 1.41
N LEU A 144 -17.17 -46.26 1.98
CA LEU A 144 -16.10 -45.30 1.69
C LEU A 144 -14.95 -45.42 2.71
N GLN A 145 -13.71 -45.33 2.22
CA GLN A 145 -12.53 -45.37 3.08
C GLN A 145 -12.40 -44.07 3.90
N ALA A 146 -12.00 -44.25 5.16
CA ALA A 146 -11.64 -43.14 6.03
C ALA A 146 -10.38 -42.43 5.52
N LYS A 147 -10.32 -41.11 5.71
CA LYS A 147 -9.16 -40.30 5.36
C LYS A 147 -8.44 -39.87 6.63
N ASP A 148 -7.18 -40.26 6.75
CA ASP A 148 -6.31 -39.85 7.84
C ASP A 148 -5.50 -38.61 7.44
N LEU A 149 -5.35 -37.69 8.39
CA LEU A 149 -4.59 -36.45 8.24
C LEU A 149 -3.77 -36.21 9.51
N PRO A 150 -2.46 -35.91 9.41
CA PRO A 150 -1.68 -35.48 10.57
C PRO A 150 -2.34 -34.28 11.26
N ILE A 151 -2.42 -34.30 12.59
CA ILE A 151 -3.06 -33.22 13.34
C ILE A 151 -2.31 -31.89 13.18
N ASP A 152 -0.99 -31.94 13.00
CA ASP A 152 -0.13 -30.79 12.70
C ASP A 152 -0.60 -30.09 11.42
N ASN A 153 -0.96 -30.84 10.38
CA ASN A 153 -1.48 -30.28 9.13
C ASN A 153 -2.84 -29.60 9.31
N LEU A 154 -3.71 -30.14 10.17
CA LEU A 154 -4.97 -29.48 10.50
C LEU A 154 -4.71 -28.20 11.28
N PHE A 155 -3.84 -28.27 12.29
CA PHE A 155 -3.53 -27.15 13.17
C PHE A 155 -2.88 -26.00 12.40
N HIS A 156 -1.90 -26.29 11.54
CA HIS A 156 -1.31 -25.30 10.64
C HIS A 156 -2.37 -24.61 9.75
N LYS A 157 -3.35 -25.36 9.23
CA LYS A 157 -4.47 -24.73 8.49
C LYS A 157 -5.32 -23.81 9.35
N VAL A 158 -5.56 -24.19 10.61
CA VAL A 158 -6.32 -23.36 11.56
C VAL A 158 -5.55 -22.08 11.90
N THR A 159 -4.24 -22.16 12.15
CA THR A 159 -3.39 -20.99 12.42
C THR A 159 -3.28 -20.08 11.18
N MET A 160 -3.15 -20.64 9.97
CA MET A 160 -3.21 -19.88 8.73
C MET A 160 -4.51 -19.09 8.56
N VAL A 161 -5.65 -19.66 8.92
CA VAL A 161 -6.95 -18.96 8.86
C VAL A 161 -6.98 -17.81 9.87
N ARG A 162 -6.47 -18.02 11.09
CA ARG A 162 -6.32 -16.96 12.11
C ARG A 162 -5.55 -15.77 11.55
N ASP A 163 -4.40 -16.02 10.96
CA ASP A 163 -3.52 -14.94 10.50
C ASP A 163 -4.13 -14.19 9.31
N ARG A 164 -4.82 -14.90 8.40
CA ARG A 164 -5.57 -14.27 7.30
C ARG A 164 -6.71 -13.38 7.81
N LEU A 165 -7.42 -13.79 8.86
CA LEU A 165 -8.48 -12.99 9.47
C LEU A 165 -7.91 -11.74 10.16
N ARG A 166 -6.77 -11.85 10.85
CA ARG A 166 -6.08 -10.69 11.45
C ARG A 166 -5.65 -9.67 10.40
N VAL A 167 -5.08 -10.13 9.27
CA VAL A 167 -4.71 -9.25 8.16
C VAL A 167 -5.94 -8.62 7.51
N LEU A 168 -7.04 -9.36 7.38
CA LEU A 168 -8.30 -8.84 6.84
C LEU A 168 -8.84 -7.70 7.72
N GLU A 169 -8.84 -7.90 9.03
CA GLU A 169 -9.27 -6.90 10.00
C GLU A 169 -8.42 -5.62 9.93
N GLN A 170 -7.09 -5.76 9.85
CA GLN A 170 -6.19 -4.62 9.67
C GLN A 170 -6.49 -3.84 8.38
N LYS A 171 -6.71 -4.55 7.26
CA LYS A 171 -7.05 -3.93 5.97
C LYS A 171 -8.38 -3.21 6.01
N LEU A 172 -9.36 -3.77 6.70
CA LEU A 172 -10.67 -3.16 6.89
C LEU A 172 -10.56 -1.84 7.66
N ASN A 173 -9.80 -1.85 8.76
CA ASN A 173 -9.58 -0.67 9.60
C ASN A 173 -8.88 0.46 8.84
N ALA A 174 -7.90 0.10 7.99
CA ALA A 174 -7.16 1.05 7.16
C ALA A 174 -7.88 1.46 5.85
N HIS A 175 -9.09 0.96 5.58
CA HIS A 175 -9.75 1.19 4.30
C HIS A 175 -10.27 2.64 4.18
N PRO A 176 -9.83 3.42 3.17
CA PRO A 176 -10.09 4.87 3.11
C PRO A 176 -11.51 5.23 2.64
N LYS A 177 -12.26 4.28 2.07
CA LYS A 177 -13.58 4.54 1.47
C LYS A 177 -14.76 3.97 2.26
N LEU A 178 -14.49 3.18 3.31
CA LEU A 178 -15.57 2.63 4.13
C LEU A 178 -15.94 3.63 5.21
N THR A 179 -17.25 3.79 5.43
CA THR A 179 -17.78 4.57 6.54
C THR A 179 -17.51 3.85 7.87
N GLU A 180 -17.49 4.59 8.97
CA GLU A 180 -17.28 3.99 10.30
C GLU A 180 -18.38 2.97 10.65
N ALA A 181 -19.62 3.20 10.22
CA ALA A 181 -20.71 2.24 10.42
C ALA A 181 -20.48 0.90 9.70
N GLU A 182 -20.06 0.94 8.43
CA GLU A 182 -19.73 -0.27 7.66
C GLU A 182 -18.52 -1.01 8.24
N LYS A 183 -17.51 -0.29 8.72
CA LYS A 183 -16.36 -0.90 9.41
C LYS A 183 -16.80 -1.66 10.66
N VAL A 184 -17.65 -1.05 11.49
CA VAL A 184 -18.18 -1.70 12.70
C VAL A 184 -19.00 -2.95 12.37
N GLU A 185 -19.84 -2.90 11.33
CA GLU A 185 -20.62 -4.06 10.87
C GLU A 185 -19.69 -5.21 10.44
N MET A 186 -18.67 -4.92 9.63
CA MET A 186 -17.71 -5.91 9.17
C MET A 186 -16.83 -6.45 10.31
N GLN A 187 -16.41 -5.61 11.27
CA GLN A 187 -15.71 -6.04 12.47
C GLN A 187 -16.56 -6.98 13.34
N SER A 188 -17.85 -6.69 13.49
CA SER A 188 -18.81 -7.58 14.18
C SER A 188 -18.93 -8.92 13.45
N TYR A 189 -18.96 -8.92 12.12
CA TYR A 189 -18.94 -10.17 11.35
C TYR A 189 -17.64 -10.96 11.55
N ILE A 190 -16.48 -10.31 11.50
CA ILE A 190 -15.18 -10.95 11.78
C ILE A 190 -15.15 -11.53 13.20
N THR A 191 -15.70 -10.82 14.19
CA THR A 191 -15.81 -11.30 15.57
C THR A 191 -16.66 -12.56 15.70
N ARG A 192 -17.76 -12.65 14.95
CA ARG A 192 -18.59 -13.87 14.86
C ARG A 192 -17.85 -15.03 14.19
N VAL A 193 -17.03 -14.75 13.17
CA VAL A 193 -16.16 -15.76 12.55
C VAL A 193 -15.12 -16.27 13.55
N TYR A 194 -14.50 -15.41 14.36
CA TYR A 194 -13.64 -15.87 15.46
C TYR A 194 -14.39 -16.74 16.47
N GLY A 195 -15.66 -16.41 16.75
CA GLY A 195 -16.55 -17.22 17.58
C GLY A 195 -16.75 -18.65 17.08
N SER A 196 -16.98 -18.84 15.78
CA SER A 196 -17.18 -20.19 15.22
C SER A 196 -15.91 -21.06 15.24
N LEU A 197 -14.74 -20.41 15.24
CA LEU A 197 -13.43 -21.09 15.32
C LEU A 197 -13.03 -21.48 16.74
N THR A 198 -13.74 -21.03 17.79
CA THR A 198 -13.45 -21.37 19.19
C THR A 198 -13.49 -22.87 19.49
N SER A 199 -14.17 -23.67 18.67
CA SER A 199 -14.16 -25.13 18.72
C SER A 199 -12.74 -25.73 18.59
N PHE A 200 -11.83 -25.04 17.90
CA PHE A 200 -10.44 -25.46 17.74
C PHE A 200 -9.52 -25.01 18.90
N ASN A 201 -10.02 -24.27 19.90
CA ASN A 201 -9.21 -23.79 21.02
C ASN A 201 -8.52 -24.91 21.82
N VAL A 202 -9.07 -26.13 21.76
CA VAL A 202 -8.50 -27.33 22.39
C VAL A 202 -7.13 -27.74 21.83
N LEU A 203 -6.80 -27.26 20.62
CA LEU A 203 -5.54 -27.56 19.94
C LEU A 203 -4.39 -26.65 20.39
N PHE A 204 -4.69 -25.46 20.92
CA PHE A 204 -3.66 -24.49 21.31
C PHE A 204 -3.07 -24.81 22.68
N LYS A 205 -1.73 -24.72 22.79
CA LYS A 205 -1.04 -24.83 24.08
C LYS A 205 -1.33 -23.63 24.98
N ASP A 206 -1.26 -22.43 24.41
CA ASP A 206 -1.34 -21.17 25.15
C ASP A 206 -2.69 -20.48 24.96
N LYS A 207 -3.24 -19.94 26.05
CA LYS A 207 -4.54 -19.22 26.02
C LYS A 207 -4.49 -17.92 25.22
N ALA A 208 -3.33 -17.29 25.13
CA ALA A 208 -3.15 -16.04 24.39
C ALA A 208 -3.34 -16.23 22.87
N ASP A 209 -3.16 -17.45 22.38
CA ASP A 209 -3.27 -17.79 20.97
C ASP A 209 -4.65 -18.30 20.55
N GLN A 210 -5.52 -18.55 21.53
CA GLN A 210 -6.87 -19.04 21.31
C GLN A 210 -7.76 -18.01 20.63
N PHE A 211 -8.74 -18.50 19.88
CA PHE A 211 -9.77 -17.67 19.31
C PHE A 211 -10.68 -17.11 20.41
N VAL A 212 -10.98 -15.82 20.31
CA VAL A 212 -11.93 -15.11 21.16
C VAL A 212 -13.01 -14.53 20.26
N GLY A 213 -14.25 -14.99 20.43
CA GLY A 213 -15.41 -14.43 19.75
C GLY A 213 -16.38 -13.80 20.74
N SER A 214 -17.44 -13.21 20.19
CA SER A 214 -18.63 -12.86 20.96
C SER A 214 -19.18 -14.15 21.57
N LYS A 215 -19.07 -14.31 22.90
CA LYS A 215 -19.77 -15.37 23.61
C LYS A 215 -21.25 -15.25 23.25
N GLY A 216 -21.85 -16.33 22.78
CA GLY A 216 -23.29 -16.38 22.61
C GLY A 216 -23.91 -16.21 23.98
N ASP A 217 -24.56 -15.07 24.21
CA ASP A 217 -25.61 -14.98 25.21
C ASP A 217 -26.83 -15.69 24.58
N GLU A 218 -26.87 -17.01 24.72
CA GLU A 218 -28.06 -17.84 24.51
C GLU A 218 -28.18 -18.85 25.65
#